data_AF-R9KQ56-F1
#
_entry.id   AF-R9KQ56-F1
#
_cell.length_a   1.000
_cell.length_b   1.000
_cell.length_c   1.000
_cell.angle_alpha   90.00
_cell.angle_beta   90.00
_cell.angle_gamma   90.00
#
_symmetry.space_group_name_H-M   'P 1'
#
loop_
_entity.id
_entity.type
_entity.pdbx_description
1 polymer ?
#
loop_
_entity_poly.entity_id
_entity_poly.type
_entity_poly.pdbx_seq_one_letter_code
_entity_poly.pdbx_strand_id
1 'polypeptide(L)'
;MKKPLNIKKLVLLNLPYILMGLFATNFGEAWRMAQGADASEKALSLISVLPAALGSFWPSFHPLDLLVGLCCGAALRLAVYLKGKNAKKYRPNIEYGSARWGNSQDIAPYVDPVFQNNVILTQTERLTMSSRPKDPKTARNKNVLVIGGSGSGKTRFWPKPNLMQLHSSYVVTDPNR
;
A
#
# COMPACT_ATOMS: atom_id res chain seq x y z
N MET A 1 9.13 4.90 11.56
CA MET A 1 9.55 3.50 11.82
C MET A 1 9.43 2.69 10.54
N LYS A 2 10.52 2.13 10.01
CA LYS A 2 10.46 1.21 8.87
C LYS A 2 9.77 -0.07 9.35
N LYS A 3 8.65 -0.47 8.73
CA LYS A 3 7.98 -1.73 9.07
C LYS A 3 8.98 -2.89 8.91
N PRO A 4 9.05 -3.84 9.86
CA PRO A 4 9.93 -4.99 9.72
C PRO A 4 9.61 -5.75 8.43
N LEU A 5 10.65 -6.20 7.75
CA LEU A 5 10.55 -6.85 6.45
C LEU A 5 9.89 -8.22 6.66
N ASN A 6 8.62 -8.34 6.28
CA ASN A 6 7.88 -9.59 6.45
C ASN A 6 8.25 -10.54 5.30
N ILE A 7 9.17 -11.46 5.57
CA ILE A 7 9.71 -12.43 4.60
C ILE A 7 8.59 -13.26 3.98
N LYS A 8 7.61 -13.73 4.78
CA LYS A 8 6.47 -14.51 4.29
C LYS A 8 5.66 -13.73 3.25
N LYS A 9 5.41 -12.44 3.51
CA LYS A 9 4.70 -11.57 2.57
C LYS A 9 5.50 -11.33 1.28
N LEU A 10 6.83 -11.22 1.39
CA LEU A 10 7.70 -11.04 0.24
C LEU A 10 7.75 -12.28 -0.65
N VAL A 11 7.82 -13.48 -0.05
CA VAL A 11 7.76 -14.75 -0.77
C VAL A 11 6.41 -14.91 -1.45
N LEU A 12 5.32 -14.71 -0.73
CA LEU A 12 3.96 -14.81 -1.26
C LEU A 12 3.72 -13.84 -2.43
N LEU A 13 4.26 -12.63 -2.34
CA LEU A 13 4.15 -11.63 -3.41
C LEU A 13 4.91 -12.07 -4.67
N ASN A 14 6.05 -12.75 -4.55
CA ASN A 14 6.89 -13.13 -5.70
C ASN A 14 6.56 -14.51 -6.29
N LEU A 15 5.84 -15.36 -5.53
CA LEU A 15 5.45 -16.72 -5.92
C LEU A 15 4.81 -16.83 -7.32
N PRO A 16 3.81 -16.01 -7.71
CA PRO A 16 3.18 -16.15 -9.03
C PRO A 16 4.15 -15.89 -10.20
N TYR A 17 5.14 -15.00 -10.02
CA TYR A 17 6.14 -14.73 -11.05
C TYR A 17 7.13 -15.88 -11.19
N ILE A 18 7.47 -16.55 -10.08
CA ILE A 18 8.34 -17.73 -10.08
C ILE A 18 7.62 -18.90 -10.75
N LEU A 19 6.36 -19.16 -10.39
CA LEU A 19 5.56 -20.21 -11.01
C LEU A 19 5.37 -19.98 -12.51
N MET A 20 5.10 -18.74 -12.92
CA MET A 20 4.97 -18.41 -14.35
C MET A 20 6.31 -18.51 -15.09
N GLY A 21 7.43 -18.15 -14.45
CA GLY A 21 8.76 -18.34 -15.01
C GLY A 21 9.14 -19.81 -15.17
N LEU A 22 8.79 -20.65 -14.19
CA LEU A 22 8.98 -22.10 -14.28
C LEU A 22 8.09 -22.72 -15.36
N PHE A 23 6.83 -22.31 -15.49
CA PHE A 23 5.97 -22.77 -16.60
C PHE A 23 6.51 -22.31 -17.97
N ALA A 24 7.12 -21.13 -18.03
CA ALA A 24 7.67 -20.59 -19.26
C ALA A 24 8.91 -21.35 -19.79
N THR A 25 9.53 -22.24 -19.01
CA THR A 25 10.62 -23.10 -19.50
C THR A 25 10.14 -24.03 -20.63
N ASN A 26 8.86 -24.37 -20.65
CA ASN A 26 8.27 -25.24 -21.67
C ASN A 26 8.30 -24.60 -23.07
N PHE A 27 8.39 -23.27 -23.16
CA PHE A 27 8.62 -22.59 -24.44
C PHE A 27 10.04 -22.80 -24.96
N GLY A 28 11.04 -22.84 -24.07
CA GLY A 28 12.41 -23.20 -24.44
C GLY A 28 12.50 -24.65 -24.91
N GLU A 29 11.80 -25.54 -24.21
CA GLU A 29 11.71 -26.94 -24.59
C GLU A 29 11.03 -27.13 -25.96
N ALA A 30 9.92 -26.43 -26.21
CA ALA A 30 9.26 -26.42 -27.52
C ALA A 30 10.19 -25.93 -28.65
N TRP A 31 10.98 -24.88 -28.39
CA TRP A 31 11.96 -24.35 -29.35
C TRP A 31 13.07 -25.36 -29.69
N ARG A 32 13.42 -26.21 -28.73
CA ARG A 32 14.41 -27.28 -28.91
C ARG A 32 13.84 -28.48 -29.65
N MET A 33 12.57 -28.82 -29.42
CA MET A 33 11.90 -29.92 -30.12
C MET A 33 11.48 -29.53 -31.55
N ALA A 34 11.37 -28.24 -31.86
CA ALA A 34 11.11 -27.72 -33.20
C ALA A 34 12.27 -28.04 -34.18
N GLN A 35 11.93 -28.63 -35.32
CA GLN A 35 12.87 -29.03 -36.38
C GLN A 35 12.65 -28.18 -37.64
N GLY A 36 13.73 -27.74 -38.28
CA GLY A 36 13.68 -26.97 -39.54
C GLY A 36 15.07 -26.57 -39.99
N ALA A 37 15.30 -26.52 -41.31
CA ALA A 37 16.57 -26.07 -41.88
C ALA A 37 16.66 -24.54 -41.88
N ASP A 38 15.52 -23.88 -42.13
CA ASP A 38 15.35 -22.42 -42.09
C ASP A 38 14.58 -21.93 -40.86
N ALA A 39 14.78 -20.66 -40.50
CA ALA A 39 14.11 -20.03 -39.35
C ALA A 39 12.58 -20.00 -39.48
N SER A 40 12.06 -19.89 -40.72
CA SER A 40 10.63 -19.93 -41.04
C SER A 40 10.03 -21.32 -40.82
N GLU A 41 10.70 -22.37 -41.30
CA GLU A 41 10.29 -23.76 -41.12
C GLU A 41 10.31 -24.15 -39.64
N LYS A 42 11.35 -23.72 -38.92
CA LYS A 42 11.45 -23.95 -37.48
C LYS A 42 10.31 -23.28 -36.72
N ALA A 43 9.93 -22.04 -37.08
CA ALA A 43 8.79 -21.37 -36.48
C ALA A 43 7.45 -22.06 -36.74
N LEU A 44 7.25 -22.61 -37.94
CA LEU A 44 6.05 -23.39 -38.29
C LEU A 44 6.00 -24.72 -37.53
N SER A 45 7.13 -25.43 -37.41
CA SER A 45 7.23 -26.67 -36.63
C SER A 45 7.01 -26.44 -35.14
N LEU A 46 7.29 -25.23 -34.64
CA LEU A 46 7.07 -24.89 -33.25
C LEU A 46 5.58 -24.92 -32.90
N ILE A 47 4.72 -24.45 -33.80
CA ILE A 47 3.26 -24.42 -33.59
C ILE A 47 2.70 -25.84 -33.38
N SER A 48 3.24 -26.85 -34.08
CA SER A 48 2.79 -28.24 -33.94
C SER A 48 3.32 -28.92 -32.68
N VAL A 49 4.50 -28.52 -32.18
CA VAL A 49 5.15 -29.12 -31.02
C VAL A 49 4.81 -28.41 -29.70
N LEU A 50 4.38 -27.15 -29.77
CA LEU A 50 4.00 -26.34 -28.62
C LEU A 50 2.92 -26.98 -27.72
N PRO A 51 1.84 -27.60 -28.24
CA PRO A 51 0.83 -28.25 -27.39
C PRO A 51 1.41 -29.43 -26.58
N ALA A 52 2.36 -30.16 -27.16
CA ALA A 52 3.02 -31.29 -26.48
C ALA A 52 3.93 -30.80 -25.35
N ALA A 53 4.71 -29.74 -25.60
CA ALA A 53 5.58 -29.14 -24.58
C ALA A 53 4.79 -28.48 -23.44
N LEU A 54 3.70 -27.77 -23.76
CA LEU A 54 2.82 -27.13 -22.76
C LEU A 54 1.93 -28.11 -21.99
N GLY A 55 1.74 -29.34 -22.50
CA GLY A 55 1.00 -30.39 -21.81
C GLY A 55 1.70 -30.92 -20.56
N SER A 56 3.01 -30.70 -20.46
CA SER A 56 3.78 -31.05 -19.27
C SER A 56 3.71 -29.94 -18.23
N PHE A 57 3.37 -30.28 -16.99
CA PHE A 57 3.37 -29.32 -15.88
C PHE A 57 4.76 -29.10 -15.27
N TRP A 58 5.72 -29.97 -15.62
CA TRP A 58 7.07 -29.97 -15.04
C TRP A 58 8.01 -29.08 -15.85
N PRO A 59 8.82 -28.23 -15.19
CA PRO A 59 9.75 -27.37 -15.89
C PRO A 59 10.93 -28.18 -16.47
N SER A 60 11.41 -27.73 -17.62
CA SER A 60 12.65 -28.23 -18.23
C SER A 60 13.87 -27.70 -17.46
N PHE A 61 14.81 -28.58 -17.13
CA PHE A 61 16.05 -28.24 -16.41
C PHE A 61 17.23 -27.90 -17.34
N HIS A 62 16.97 -27.68 -18.63
CA HIS A 62 18.03 -27.27 -19.56
C HIS A 62 18.44 -25.80 -19.30
N PRO A 63 19.75 -25.47 -19.34
CA PRO A 63 20.23 -24.12 -19.03
C PRO A 63 19.58 -23.01 -19.87
N LEU A 64 19.34 -23.27 -21.16
CA LEU A 64 18.69 -22.31 -22.07
C LEU A 64 17.21 -22.13 -21.73
N ASP A 65 16.50 -23.21 -21.42
CA ASP A 65 15.08 -23.19 -21.07
C ASP A 65 14.86 -22.46 -19.74
N LEU A 66 15.77 -22.65 -18.78
CA LEU A 66 15.79 -21.91 -17.51
C LEU A 66 16.05 -20.41 -17.70
N LEU A 67 16.92 -20.03 -18.65
CA LEU A 67 17.12 -18.62 -19.01
C LEU A 67 15.87 -18.01 -19.63
N VAL A 68 15.18 -18.75 -20.52
CA VAL A 68 13.89 -18.32 -21.09
C VAL A 68 12.87 -18.12 -19.99
N GLY A 69 12.74 -19.08 -19.07
CA GLY A 69 11.85 -18.98 -17.91
C GLY A 69 12.16 -17.80 -17.00
N LEU A 70 13.44 -17.57 -16.69
CA LEU A 70 13.89 -16.44 -15.88
C LEU A 70 13.60 -15.10 -16.54
N CYS A 71 13.89 -14.96 -17.84
CA CYS A 71 13.60 -13.77 -18.62
C CYS A 71 12.09 -13.47 -18.67
N CYS A 72 11.26 -14.48 -18.94
CA CYS A 72 9.79 -14.34 -18.96
C CYS A 72 9.23 -13.93 -17.58
N GLY A 73 9.68 -14.58 -16.50
CA GLY A 73 9.27 -14.23 -15.14
C GLY A 73 9.68 -12.80 -14.74
N ALA A 74 10.90 -12.39 -15.08
CA ALA A 74 11.41 -11.05 -14.84
C ALA A 74 10.66 -9.98 -15.65
N ALA A 75 10.39 -10.25 -16.93
CA ALA A 75 9.62 -9.36 -17.80
C ALA A 75 8.19 -9.16 -17.28
N LEU A 76 7.52 -10.24 -16.84
CA LEU A 76 6.17 -10.16 -16.27
C LEU A 76 6.17 -9.36 -14.95
N ARG A 77 7.17 -9.57 -14.08
CA ARG A 77 7.33 -8.78 -12.86
C ARG A 77 7.54 -7.30 -13.16
N LEU A 78 8.36 -6.98 -14.17
CA LEU A 78 8.60 -5.61 -14.60
C LEU A 78 7.32 -4.96 -15.14
N ALA A 79 6.58 -5.66 -16.01
CA ALA A 79 5.33 -5.18 -16.58
C ALA A 79 4.29 -4.86 -15.50
N VAL A 80 4.10 -5.76 -14.53
CA VAL A 80 3.19 -5.54 -13.39
C VAL A 80 3.67 -4.39 -12.52
N TYR A 81 4.98 -4.28 -12.26
CA TYR A 81 5.56 -3.18 -11.48
C TYR A 81 5.30 -1.81 -12.11
N LEU A 82 5.53 -1.69 -13.43
CA LEU A 82 5.29 -0.45 -14.19
C LEU A 82 3.81 -0.09 -14.18
N LYS A 83 2.92 -1.07 -14.40
CA LYS A 83 1.46 -0.86 -14.35
C LYS A 83 1.00 -0.44 -12.95
N GLY A 84 1.57 -1.05 -11.91
CA GLY A 84 1.28 -0.72 -10.50
C GLY A 84 1.70 0.70 -10.12
N LYS A 85 2.84 1.19 -10.64
CA LYS A 85 3.27 2.59 -10.41
C LYS A 85 2.33 3.62 -11.03
N ASN A 86 1.74 3.29 -12.17
CA ASN A 86 0.80 4.17 -12.88
C ASN A 86 -0.66 3.94 -12.48
N ALA A 87 -0.92 3.14 -11.43
CA ALA A 87 -2.27 2.90 -10.94
C ALA A 87 -2.87 4.19 -10.35
N LYS A 88 -3.72 4.84 -11.14
CA LYS A 88 -4.51 5.98 -10.69
C LYS A 88 -5.54 5.50 -9.66
N LYS A 89 -5.69 6.25 -8.56
CA LYS A 89 -6.70 5.97 -7.53
C LYS A 89 -8.03 6.60 -7.95
N TYR A 90 -8.87 5.81 -8.61
CA TYR A 90 -10.23 6.22 -8.93
C TYR A 90 -11.17 5.91 -7.77
N ARG A 91 -12.15 6.79 -7.57
CA ARG A 91 -13.26 6.60 -6.63
C ARG A 91 -14.57 6.73 -7.41
N PRO A 92 -15.01 5.66 -8.10
CA PRO A 92 -16.24 5.72 -8.89
C PRO A 92 -17.43 6.03 -7.97
N ASN A 93 -18.37 6.85 -8.45
CA ASN A 93 -19.58 7.27 -7.73
C ASN A 93 -19.34 8.09 -6.45
N ILE A 94 -18.18 8.75 -6.35
CA ILE A 94 -17.84 9.59 -5.19
C ILE A 94 -17.38 10.96 -5.68
N GLU A 95 -17.97 12.01 -5.13
CA GLU A 95 -17.60 13.39 -5.43
C GLU A 95 -16.15 13.68 -5.01
N TYR A 96 -15.47 14.50 -5.82
CA TYR A 96 -14.13 14.94 -5.49
C TYR A 96 -14.11 15.67 -4.14
N GLY A 97 -13.19 15.30 -3.25
CA GLY A 97 -13.11 15.89 -1.91
C GLY A 97 -13.98 15.22 -0.85
N SER A 98 -14.72 14.15 -1.19
CA SER A 98 -15.44 13.32 -0.21
C SER A 98 -14.54 12.90 0.97
N ALA A 99 -15.04 13.06 2.20
CA ALA A 99 -14.38 12.53 3.38
C ALA A 99 -14.67 11.03 3.57
N ARG A 100 -13.75 10.32 4.22
CA ARG A 100 -13.99 8.96 4.74
C ARG A 100 -13.75 8.98 6.24
N TRP A 101 -14.35 8.02 6.95
CA TRP A 101 -13.98 7.76 8.33
C TRP A 101 -12.50 7.38 8.41
N GLY A 102 -11.80 8.05 9.33
CA GLY A 102 -10.39 7.82 9.62
C GLY A 102 -10.22 6.72 10.67
N ASN A 103 -9.05 6.10 10.67
CA ASN A 103 -8.61 5.18 11.71
C ASN A 103 -7.48 5.81 12.53
N SER A 104 -7.13 5.22 13.68
CA SER A 104 -6.01 5.67 14.52
C SER A 104 -4.65 5.73 13.80
N GLN A 105 -4.48 4.95 12.72
CA GLN A 105 -3.28 5.01 11.88
C GLN A 105 -3.21 6.27 11.01
N ASP A 106 -4.36 6.84 10.65
CA ASP A 106 -4.44 8.04 9.81
C ASP A 106 -4.03 9.30 10.59
N ILE A 107 -4.35 9.36 11.89
CA ILE A 107 -4.02 10.50 12.76
C ILE A 107 -2.58 10.43 13.30
N ALA A 108 -1.97 9.24 13.35
CA ALA A 108 -0.65 9.03 13.97
C ALA A 108 0.46 10.01 13.53
N PRO A 109 0.56 10.43 12.25
CA PRO A 109 1.57 11.42 11.83
C PRO A 109 1.39 12.83 12.42
N TYR A 110 0.19 13.13 12.93
CA TYR A 110 -0.20 14.41 13.49
C TYR A 110 -0.09 14.45 15.02
N VAL A 111 0.26 13.34 15.66
CA VAL A 111 0.37 13.20 17.11
C VAL A 111 1.82 13.43 17.54
N ASP A 112 2.01 14.25 18.57
CA ASP A 112 3.30 14.43 19.25
C ASP A 112 3.60 13.21 20.15
N PRO A 113 4.85 12.71 20.18
CA PRO A 113 5.22 11.61 21.07
C PRO A 113 4.98 11.92 22.56
N VAL A 114 5.06 13.20 22.97
CA VAL A 114 4.78 13.62 24.35
C VAL A 114 3.29 13.91 24.47
N PHE A 115 2.58 13.11 25.26
CA PHE A 115 1.12 13.19 25.39
C PHE A 115 0.62 14.60 25.75
N GLN A 116 1.31 15.28 26.67
CA GLN A 116 0.97 16.61 27.16
C GLN A 116 0.99 17.68 26.05
N ASN A 117 1.81 17.48 25.01
CA ASN A 117 1.97 18.41 23.90
C ASN A 117 0.89 18.20 22.81
N ASN A 118 -0.19 17.49 23.13
CA ASN A 118 -1.28 17.22 22.21
C ASN A 118 -2.60 17.75 22.74
N VAL A 119 -3.41 18.29 21.82
CA VAL A 119 -4.85 18.45 22.00
C VAL A 119 -5.49 17.07 21.94
N ILE A 120 -6.24 16.71 22.97
CA ILE A 120 -6.94 15.43 23.05
C ILE A 120 -8.24 15.56 22.26
N LEU A 121 -8.36 14.96 21.05
CA LEU A 121 -9.54 15.02 20.17
C LEU A 121 -10.63 13.99 20.54
N THR A 122 -10.20 12.76 20.73
CA THR A 122 -11.03 11.63 21.17
C THR A 122 -10.18 10.73 22.08
N GLN A 123 -10.62 9.50 22.34
CA GLN A 123 -9.81 8.51 23.03
C GLN A 123 -8.53 8.14 22.25
N THR A 124 -8.61 8.07 20.92
CA THR A 124 -7.54 7.59 20.04
C THR A 124 -6.91 8.69 19.20
N GLU A 125 -7.68 9.72 18.82
CA GLU A 125 -7.22 10.82 17.99
C GLU A 125 -6.71 11.98 18.86
N ARG A 126 -5.55 12.50 18.47
CA ARG A 126 -4.89 13.64 19.13
C ARG A 126 -4.21 14.50 18.09
N LEU A 127 -3.96 15.76 18.42
CA LEU A 127 -3.30 16.71 17.51
C LEU A 127 -2.16 17.43 18.20
N THR A 128 -0.98 17.44 17.59
CA THR A 128 0.19 18.15 18.14
C THR A 128 -0.08 19.66 18.27
N MET A 129 0.35 20.22 19.41
CA MET A 129 0.35 21.65 19.67
C MET A 129 1.54 22.37 19.03
N SER A 130 2.52 21.65 18.48
CA SER A 130 3.64 22.26 17.77
C SER A 130 3.18 23.00 16.52
N SER A 131 3.60 24.26 16.37
CA SER A 131 3.33 25.04 15.14
C SER A 131 4.27 24.69 13.99
N ARG A 132 5.36 23.97 14.29
CA ARG A 132 6.37 23.56 13.33
C ARG A 132 6.69 22.07 13.51
N PRO A 133 5.78 21.17 13.11
CA PRO A 133 6.08 19.74 13.10
C PRO A 133 7.25 19.44 12.15
N LYS A 134 7.95 18.33 12.38
CA LYS A 134 9.12 17.92 11.57
C LYS A 134 8.78 17.78 10.09
N ASP A 135 7.56 17.36 9.77
CA ASP A 135 7.02 17.38 8.40
C ASP A 135 6.01 18.53 8.28
N PRO A 136 6.31 19.60 7.52
CA PRO A 136 5.40 20.73 7.33
C PRO A 136 4.01 20.32 6.82
N LYS A 137 3.89 19.17 6.13
CA LYS A 137 2.60 18.68 5.62
C LYS A 137 1.63 18.27 6.72
N THR A 138 2.14 17.95 7.92
CA THR A 138 1.32 17.59 9.07
C THR A 138 0.92 18.79 9.93
N ALA A 139 1.34 20.00 9.56
CA ALA A 139 0.83 21.21 10.19
C ALA A 139 -0.69 21.34 9.90
N ARG A 140 -1.47 21.50 10.96
CA ARG A 140 -2.93 21.64 10.90
C ARG A 140 -3.38 22.82 11.75
N ASN A 141 -4.56 23.33 11.41
CA ASN A 141 -5.27 24.28 12.26
C ASN A 141 -5.63 23.59 13.59
N LYS A 142 -5.42 24.30 14.70
CA LYS A 142 -5.63 23.79 16.06
C LYS A 142 -6.90 24.34 16.70
N ASN A 143 -7.63 25.21 15.99
CA ASN A 143 -8.92 25.70 16.44
C ASN A 143 -9.93 24.56 16.36
N VAL A 144 -10.66 24.33 17.44
CA VAL A 144 -11.67 23.27 17.53
C VAL A 144 -13.04 23.88 17.76
N LEU A 145 -13.98 23.58 16.87
CA LEU A 145 -15.38 23.91 17.01
C LEU A 145 -16.13 22.68 17.55
N VAL A 146 -16.74 22.81 18.72
CA VAL A 146 -17.52 21.73 19.35
C VAL A 146 -19.00 22.04 19.22
N ILE A 147 -19.72 21.22 18.46
CA ILE A 147 -21.17 21.33 18.24
C ILE A 147 -21.86 20.17 18.94
N GLY A 148 -22.95 20.45 19.64
CA GLY A 148 -23.76 19.42 20.29
C GLY A 148 -24.96 20.00 21.02
N GLY A 149 -26.03 19.21 21.17
CA GLY A 149 -27.26 19.62 21.86
C GLY A 149 -27.07 19.96 23.35
N SER A 150 -28.11 20.46 24.01
CA SER A 150 -28.10 20.65 25.46
C SER A 150 -27.89 19.30 26.18
N GLY A 151 -27.15 19.29 27.28
CA GLY A 151 -26.87 18.05 28.04
C GLY A 151 -25.87 17.06 27.41
N SER A 152 -25.42 17.25 26.17
CA SER A 152 -24.48 16.34 25.47
C SER A 152 -23.07 16.23 26.07
N GLY A 153 -22.78 16.98 27.14
CA GLY A 153 -21.50 16.90 27.84
C GLY A 153 -20.34 17.61 27.16
N LYS A 154 -20.58 18.56 26.23
CA LYS A 154 -19.55 19.36 25.54
C LYS A 154 -18.43 19.81 26.48
N THR A 155 -18.80 20.44 27.61
CA THR A 155 -17.85 20.93 28.63
C THR A 155 -17.06 19.80 29.28
N ARG A 156 -17.70 18.67 29.57
CA ARG A 156 -17.08 17.51 30.24
C ARG A 156 -16.08 16.78 29.34
N PHE A 157 -16.43 16.59 28.08
CA PHE A 157 -15.67 15.73 27.17
C PHE A 157 -14.59 16.47 26.40
N TRP A 158 -14.71 17.80 26.22
CA TRP A 158 -13.75 18.57 25.44
C TRP A 158 -12.91 19.57 26.25
N PRO A 159 -13.47 20.70 26.76
CA PRO A 159 -12.69 21.67 27.53
C PRO A 159 -12.05 21.09 28.77
N LYS A 160 -12.80 20.35 29.62
CA LYS A 160 -12.26 19.85 30.90
C LYS A 160 -10.98 19.00 30.74
N PRO A 161 -10.93 17.94 29.90
CA PRO A 161 -9.71 17.15 29.77
C PRO A 161 -8.54 17.98 29.22
N ASN A 162 -8.78 18.87 28.24
CA ASN A 162 -7.72 19.71 27.69
C ASN A 162 -7.21 20.77 28.68
N LEU A 163 -8.07 21.32 29.55
CA LEU A 163 -7.68 22.24 30.63
C LEU A 163 -6.91 21.51 31.74
N MET A 164 -7.33 20.30 32.10
CA MET A 164 -6.67 19.47 33.11
C MET A 164 -5.27 19.00 32.69
N GLN A 165 -4.93 19.05 31.40
CA GLN A 165 -3.55 18.82 30.95
C GLN A 165 -2.58 19.91 31.42
N LEU A 166 -3.06 21.11 31.78
CA LEU A 166 -2.26 22.23 32.30
C LEU A 166 -1.01 22.56 31.46
N HIS A 167 -1.10 22.34 30.14
CA HIS A 167 0.03 22.49 29.23
C HIS A 167 0.28 23.96 28.85
N SER A 168 -0.77 24.80 28.82
CA SER A 168 -0.72 26.16 28.29
C SER A 168 -1.34 27.18 29.23
N SER A 169 -1.18 28.47 28.92
CA SER A 169 -2.01 29.54 29.48
C SER A 169 -3.40 29.50 28.85
N TYR A 170 -4.46 29.65 29.66
CA TYR A 170 -5.84 29.59 29.21
C TYR A 170 -6.61 30.85 29.61
N VAL A 171 -7.43 31.34 28.70
CA VAL A 171 -8.48 32.32 28.98
C VAL A 171 -9.80 31.58 28.75
N VAL A 172 -10.64 31.51 29.78
CA VAL A 172 -11.88 30.73 29.75
C VAL A 172 -13.05 31.64 30.10
N THR A 173 -14.07 31.65 29.24
CA THR A 173 -15.37 32.26 29.54
C THR A 173 -16.23 31.23 30.26
N ASP A 174 -16.51 31.46 31.54
CA ASP A 174 -17.38 30.60 32.35
C ASP A 174 -18.77 31.25 32.47
N PRO A 175 -19.78 30.79 31.70
CA PRO A 175 -21.07 31.47 31.59
C PRO A 175 -21.99 31.29 32.82
N ASN A 176 -21.65 30.38 33.74
CA ASN A 176 -22.50 30.03 34.90
C ASN A 176 -21.87 30.46 36.24
N ARG A 177 -21.20 31.62 36.26
CA ARG A 177 -20.88 32.29 37.53
C ARG A 177 -22.06 33.06 38.08
#